data_AF-A0A3A8J2Y8-F1
#
_entry.id   AF-A0A3A8J2Y8-F1
#
_cell.length_a   1.000
_cell.length_b   1.000
_cell.length_c   1.000
_cell.angle_alpha   90.00
_cell.angle_beta   90.00
_cell.angle_gamma   90.00
#
_symmetry.space_group_name_H-M   'P 1'
#
loop_
_entity.id
_entity.type
_entity.pdbx_description
1 polymer ?
#
loop_
_entity_poly.entity_id
_entity_poly.type
_entity_poly.pdbx_seq_one_letter_code
_entity_poly.pdbx_strand_id
1 'polypeptide(L)'
;MVATLPPANARVVLGHENGRLIHRGTVAVRGPCAPSHSELLGLGLTEPQARALDCVLAWFGNPFDAVTWDSPSGIDLRWGAWPLSGAPLIAALAHWKQHEPEAFEARLGRLGVDVTLEPVSLHLQGSRGAPPCEGREALALLGEDPKLMASLAQAGRERGAQLAQLEALIAQVLRPLLAASSPDAAEAEAPAGPFTSARALAVLFLTELRFGRRGITKLMAHARERAGQPASGELAGERLAEDLRTAGRVREAAELWRLLSSPELGDPP
;
A
#
# COMPACT_ATOMS: atom_id res chain seq x y z
N MET A 1 -31.63 -14.53 29.32
CA MET A 1 -31.87 -13.13 28.89
C MET A 1 -30.72 -12.70 28.00
N VAL A 2 -31.05 -12.15 26.84
CA VAL A 2 -30.18 -11.32 25.98
C VAL A 2 -29.74 -10.08 26.76
N ALA A 3 -28.48 -9.68 26.60
CA ALA A 3 -28.07 -8.28 26.45
C ALA A 3 -26.81 -8.24 25.56
N THR A 4 -27.00 -7.72 24.35
CA THR A 4 -26.04 -7.42 23.29
C THR A 4 -25.30 -6.11 23.59
N LEU A 5 -23.95 -6.07 23.46
CA LEU A 5 -23.01 -4.93 23.31
C LEU A 5 -21.54 -5.40 23.57
N PRO A 6 -20.49 -4.66 23.12
CA PRO A 6 -19.38 -5.13 22.26
C PRO A 6 -18.30 -5.95 23.03
N PRO A 7 -17.54 -6.90 22.43
CA PRO A 7 -16.69 -7.76 23.24
C PRO A 7 -15.70 -6.94 24.08
N ALA A 8 -15.74 -7.18 25.40
CA ALA A 8 -15.21 -6.37 26.51
C ALA A 8 -13.70 -6.06 26.50
N ASN A 9 -13.01 -6.48 25.45
CA ASN A 9 -11.57 -6.46 25.31
C ASN A 9 -11.13 -5.44 24.25
N ALA A 10 -12.07 -4.92 23.45
CA ALA A 10 -11.81 -3.83 22.53
C ALA A 10 -11.53 -2.55 23.34
N ARG A 11 -10.25 -2.23 23.51
CA ARG A 11 -9.82 -1.02 24.23
C ARG A 11 -9.67 0.13 23.24
N VAL A 12 -10.57 1.11 23.38
CA VAL A 12 -10.46 2.41 22.72
C VAL A 12 -9.53 3.26 23.60
N VAL A 13 -8.31 3.53 23.13
CA VAL A 13 -7.37 4.42 23.85
C VAL A 13 -7.77 5.86 23.57
N LEU A 14 -8.24 6.55 24.60
CA LEU A 14 -8.61 7.96 24.58
C LEU A 14 -7.45 8.78 25.16
N GLY A 15 -6.89 9.68 24.36
CA GLY A 15 -6.04 10.77 24.84
C GLY A 15 -6.87 11.93 25.38
N HIS A 16 -6.25 12.81 26.17
CA HIS A 16 -6.83 14.09 26.56
C HIS A 16 -5.96 15.23 26.03
N GLU A 17 -6.54 16.12 25.23
CA GLU A 17 -5.86 17.30 24.68
C GLU A 17 -6.81 18.50 24.84
N ASN A 18 -6.33 19.59 25.46
CA ASN A 18 -7.12 20.80 25.74
C ASN A 18 -8.45 20.55 26.49
N GLY A 19 -8.47 19.60 27.43
CA GLY A 19 -9.65 19.29 28.25
C GLY A 19 -10.73 18.47 27.52
N ARG A 20 -10.44 17.91 26.33
CA ARG A 20 -11.34 17.03 25.58
C ARG A 20 -10.75 15.63 25.42
N LEU A 21 -11.60 14.61 25.46
CA LEU A 21 -11.27 13.21 25.11
C LEU A 21 -11.07 13.08 23.59
N ILE A 22 -9.96 12.46 23.16
CA ILE A 22 -9.61 12.27 21.75
C ILE A 22 -9.19 10.82 21.51
N HIS A 23 -9.92 10.09 20.66
CA HIS A 23 -9.53 8.75 20.20
C HIS A 23 -8.52 8.84 19.05
N ARG A 24 -7.36 8.17 19.15
CA ARG A 24 -6.32 8.12 18.10
C ARG A 24 -5.89 6.68 17.73
N GLY A 25 -6.78 5.69 17.85
CA GLY A 25 -6.53 4.27 17.53
C GLY A 25 -7.25 3.78 16.26
N THR A 26 -6.60 2.93 15.46
CA THR A 26 -6.98 2.60 14.07
C THR A 26 -7.84 1.35 14.04
N VAL A 27 -9.09 1.48 14.49
CA VAL A 27 -10.10 0.45 14.25
C VAL A 27 -10.78 0.78 12.92
N ALA A 28 -10.05 0.63 11.82
CA ALA A 28 -10.74 0.34 10.56
C ALA A 28 -11.04 -1.16 10.61
N VAL A 29 -12.31 -1.54 10.53
CA VAL A 29 -12.69 -2.95 10.43
C VAL A 29 -11.94 -3.50 9.22
N ARG A 30 -11.06 -4.49 9.43
CA ARG A 30 -10.46 -5.21 8.31
C ARG A 30 -11.61 -5.68 7.43
N GLY A 31 -11.63 -5.27 6.16
CA GLY A 31 -12.62 -5.77 5.23
C GLY A 31 -12.63 -7.30 5.28
N PRO A 32 -13.79 -7.97 5.14
CA PRO A 32 -13.93 -9.41 5.32
C PRO A 32 -13.01 -10.25 4.42
N CYS A 33 -12.40 -9.65 3.40
CA CYS A 33 -11.47 -10.29 2.48
C CYS A 33 -10.00 -9.84 2.65
N ALA A 34 -9.69 -8.94 3.58
CA ALA A 34 -8.32 -8.42 3.71
C ALA A 34 -7.32 -9.56 3.96
N PRO A 35 -6.17 -9.59 3.24
CA PRO A 35 -5.11 -10.54 3.47
C PRO A 35 -4.71 -10.65 4.94
N SER A 36 -4.55 -11.89 5.41
CA SER A 36 -4.05 -12.20 6.75
C SER A 36 -2.54 -11.97 6.85
N HIS A 37 -2.05 -11.83 8.08
CA HIS A 37 -0.61 -11.71 8.36
C HIS A 37 0.17 -12.91 7.83
N SER A 38 -0.36 -14.12 7.95
CA SER A 38 0.25 -15.34 7.40
C SER A 38 0.39 -15.31 5.88
N GLU A 39 -0.56 -14.69 5.18
CA GLU A 39 -0.48 -14.57 3.73
C GLU A 39 0.57 -13.55 3.32
N LEU A 40 0.75 -12.45 4.08
CA LEU A 40 1.85 -11.51 3.87
C LEU A 40 3.22 -12.17 4.04
N LEU A 41 3.38 -13.01 5.05
CA LEU A 41 4.60 -13.82 5.24
C LEU A 41 4.79 -14.83 4.09
N GLY A 42 3.70 -15.44 3.61
CA GLY A 42 3.70 -16.35 2.46
C GLY A 42 4.18 -15.71 1.16
N LEU A 43 4.08 -14.38 1.03
CA LEU A 43 4.61 -13.59 -0.10
C LEU A 43 6.12 -13.27 0.04
N GLY A 44 6.79 -13.83 1.05
CA GLY A 44 8.24 -13.69 1.25
C GLY A 44 8.66 -12.40 1.95
N LEU A 45 7.75 -11.76 2.69
CA LEU A 45 8.09 -10.65 3.59
C LEU A 45 8.67 -11.20 4.90
N THR A 46 9.63 -10.47 5.48
CA THR A 46 10.07 -10.73 6.85
C THR A 46 9.01 -10.28 7.86
N GLU A 47 9.07 -10.77 9.10
CA GLU A 47 8.11 -10.40 10.15
C GLU A 47 7.99 -8.86 10.35
N PRO A 48 9.09 -8.09 10.44
CA PRO A 48 9.00 -6.63 10.52
C PRO A 48 8.33 -5.98 9.29
N GLN A 49 8.60 -6.50 8.09
CA GLN A 49 8.01 -5.99 6.84
C GLN A 49 6.52 -6.28 6.76
N ALA A 50 6.10 -7.50 7.10
CA ALA A 50 4.70 -7.91 7.13
C ALA A 50 3.90 -7.06 8.13
N ARG A 51 4.41 -6.89 9.36
CA ARG A 51 3.78 -6.05 10.39
C ARG A 51 3.66 -4.58 9.95
N ALA A 52 4.72 -4.04 9.39
CA ALA A 52 4.74 -2.67 8.88
C ALA A 52 3.69 -2.46 7.78
N LEU A 53 3.66 -3.37 6.81
CA LEU A 53 2.72 -3.30 5.69
C LEU A 53 1.27 -3.47 6.15
N ASP A 54 0.98 -4.48 6.98
CA ASP A 54 -0.37 -4.71 7.53
C ASP A 54 -0.86 -3.49 8.31
N CYS A 55 0.00 -2.86 9.12
CA CYS A 55 -0.33 -1.64 9.85
C CYS A 55 -0.68 -0.48 8.90
N VAL A 56 0.15 -0.24 7.88
CA VAL A 56 -0.07 0.84 6.89
C VAL A 56 -1.35 0.59 6.10
N LEU A 57 -1.60 -0.63 5.62
CA LEU A 57 -2.81 -0.95 4.86
C LEU A 57 -4.08 -0.87 5.71
N ALA A 58 -4.02 -1.29 6.97
CA ALA A 58 -5.14 -1.19 7.91
C ALA A 58 -5.59 0.26 8.14
N TRP A 59 -4.69 1.25 8.00
CA TRP A 59 -5.06 2.67 8.14
C TRP A 59 -6.04 3.15 7.08
N PHE A 60 -5.99 2.54 5.90
CA PHE A 60 -6.88 2.84 4.78
C PHE A 60 -8.08 1.90 4.74
N GLY A 61 -8.22 1.01 5.72
CA GLY A 61 -9.30 0.01 5.76
C GLY A 61 -9.08 -1.16 4.79
N ASN A 62 -7.84 -1.39 4.32
CA ASN A 62 -7.52 -2.40 3.30
C ASN A 62 -8.36 -2.25 2.01
N PRO A 63 -8.32 -1.09 1.32
CA PRO A 63 -9.26 -0.81 0.23
C PRO A 63 -8.76 -1.39 -1.10
N PHE A 64 -8.67 -2.72 -1.20
CA PHE A 64 -8.25 -3.41 -2.43
C PHE A 64 -9.22 -3.22 -3.61
N ASP A 65 -10.45 -2.76 -3.34
CA ASP A 65 -11.46 -2.37 -4.34
C ASP A 65 -11.44 -0.87 -4.68
N ALA A 66 -10.52 -0.08 -4.13
CA ALA A 66 -10.37 1.31 -4.51
C ALA A 66 -9.92 1.42 -5.96
N VAL A 67 -10.65 2.19 -6.76
CA VAL A 67 -10.28 2.59 -8.11
C VAL A 67 -10.42 4.10 -8.22
N THR A 68 -9.41 4.76 -8.79
CA THR A 68 -9.47 6.19 -9.08
C THR A 68 -9.00 6.45 -10.50
N TRP A 69 -9.70 7.34 -11.19
CA TRP A 69 -9.37 7.84 -12.52
C TRP A 69 -9.61 9.35 -12.53
N ASP A 70 -8.61 10.12 -12.94
CA ASP A 70 -8.69 11.57 -13.09
C ASP A 70 -8.06 11.93 -14.46
N SER A 71 -8.85 12.29 -15.47
CA SER A 71 -8.34 12.68 -16.80
C SER A 71 -9.12 13.87 -17.36
N PRO A 72 -8.44 14.95 -17.82
CA PRO A 72 -7.58 14.97 -19.03
C PRO A 72 -6.12 15.51 -18.91
N SER A 73 -5.56 15.73 -17.72
CA SER A 73 -4.24 16.42 -17.55
C SER A 73 -3.16 15.69 -16.75
N GLY A 74 -3.25 14.36 -16.58
CA GLY A 74 -2.09 13.54 -16.22
C GLY A 74 -2.14 12.73 -14.92
N ILE A 75 -3.27 12.12 -14.56
CA ILE A 75 -3.30 11.04 -13.58
C ILE A 75 -3.69 9.73 -14.28
N ASP A 76 -2.84 8.70 -14.14
CA ASP A 76 -3.11 7.36 -14.67
C ASP A 76 -4.15 6.63 -13.81
N LEU A 77 -4.87 5.66 -14.40
CA LEU A 77 -5.77 4.75 -13.69
C LEU A 77 -5.03 4.08 -12.53
N ARG A 78 -5.63 4.14 -11.33
CA ARG A 78 -5.10 3.52 -10.11
C ARG A 78 -6.07 2.50 -9.55
N TRP A 79 -5.52 1.41 -9.05
CA TRP A 79 -6.28 0.33 -8.43
C TRP A 79 -5.59 -0.20 -7.18
N GLY A 80 -6.37 -0.41 -6.13
CA GLY A 80 -5.95 -1.13 -4.94
C GLY A 80 -5.67 -0.29 -3.70
N ALA A 81 -5.28 -1.00 -2.63
CA ALA A 81 -4.94 -0.42 -1.34
C ALA A 81 -3.67 0.44 -1.38
N TRP A 82 -2.77 0.09 -2.29
CA TRP A 82 -1.73 0.96 -2.83
C TRP A 82 -2.21 1.42 -4.21
N PRO A 83 -2.07 2.70 -4.59
CA PRO A 83 -2.57 3.20 -5.87
C PRO A 83 -1.69 2.71 -7.03
N LEU A 84 -1.73 1.41 -7.35
CA LEU A 84 -0.99 0.80 -8.45
C LEU A 84 -1.48 1.39 -9.77
N SER A 85 -0.58 1.92 -10.58
CA SER A 85 -0.88 2.52 -11.88
C SER A 85 0.16 2.11 -12.91
N GLY A 86 -0.19 2.13 -14.20
CA GLY A 86 0.74 1.76 -15.27
C GLY A 86 1.23 0.32 -15.12
N ALA A 87 2.55 0.11 -15.22
CA ALA A 87 3.15 -1.24 -15.18
C ALA A 87 2.83 -2.06 -13.90
N PRO A 88 2.88 -1.50 -12.68
CA PRO A 88 2.43 -2.21 -11.48
C PRO A 88 0.98 -2.71 -11.54
N LEU A 89 0.06 -1.93 -12.11
CA LEU A 89 -1.34 -2.34 -12.27
C LEU A 89 -1.43 -3.50 -13.27
N ILE A 90 -0.79 -3.37 -14.44
CA ILE A 90 -0.79 -4.42 -15.47
C ILE A 90 -0.21 -5.72 -14.91
N ALA A 91 0.86 -5.65 -14.13
CA ALA A 91 1.44 -6.83 -13.50
C ALA A 91 0.53 -7.45 -12.44
N ALA A 92 -0.19 -6.66 -11.64
CA ALA A 92 -1.19 -7.20 -10.72
C ALA A 92 -2.27 -7.99 -11.47
N LEU A 93 -2.73 -7.48 -12.62
CA LEU A 93 -3.68 -8.21 -13.47
C LEU A 93 -3.05 -9.48 -14.08
N ALA A 94 -1.78 -9.42 -14.49
CA ALA A 94 -1.04 -10.56 -15.01
C ALA A 94 -0.88 -11.67 -13.96
N HIS A 95 -0.47 -11.32 -12.74
CA HIS A 95 -0.35 -12.24 -11.61
C HIS A 95 -1.69 -12.90 -11.30
N TRP A 96 -2.78 -12.11 -11.27
CA TRP A 96 -4.11 -12.67 -11.03
C TRP A 96 -4.52 -13.66 -12.12
N LYS A 97 -4.38 -13.28 -13.41
CA LYS A 97 -4.71 -14.18 -14.53
C LYS A 97 -3.86 -15.45 -14.52
N GLN A 98 -2.59 -15.36 -14.14
CA GLN A 98 -1.70 -16.52 -14.05
C GLN A 98 -2.14 -17.51 -12.96
N HIS A 99 -2.61 -17.02 -11.81
CA HIS A 99 -2.93 -17.85 -10.64
C HIS A 99 -4.37 -18.36 -10.66
N GLU A 100 -5.30 -17.51 -11.09
CA GLU A 100 -6.74 -17.80 -11.12
C GLU A 100 -7.35 -17.38 -12.47
N PRO A 101 -6.97 -18.03 -13.59
CA PRO A 101 -7.42 -17.65 -14.92
C PRO A 101 -8.94 -17.65 -15.04
N GLU A 102 -9.64 -18.64 -14.47
CA GLU A 102 -11.09 -18.73 -14.56
C GLU A 102 -11.80 -17.57 -13.85
N ALA A 103 -11.32 -17.15 -12.68
CA ALA A 103 -11.86 -16.02 -11.94
C ALA A 103 -11.60 -14.70 -12.66
N PHE A 104 -10.40 -14.53 -13.21
CA PHE A 104 -10.02 -13.40 -14.04
C PHE A 104 -10.95 -13.28 -15.26
N GLU A 105 -11.10 -14.37 -16.04
CA GLU A 105 -11.94 -14.39 -17.24
C GLU A 105 -13.41 -14.10 -16.90
N ALA A 106 -13.92 -14.64 -15.80
CA ALA A 106 -15.28 -14.42 -15.35
C ALA A 106 -15.57 -12.96 -14.97
N ARG A 107 -14.58 -12.23 -14.44
CA ARG A 107 -14.73 -10.85 -13.96
C ARG A 107 -14.38 -9.80 -15.01
N LEU A 108 -13.26 -10.00 -15.72
CA LEU A 108 -12.67 -9.01 -16.62
C LEU A 108 -12.66 -9.49 -18.08
N GLY A 109 -12.33 -10.75 -18.34
CA GLY A 109 -12.25 -11.33 -19.69
C GLY A 109 -13.54 -11.19 -20.50
N ARG A 110 -14.70 -11.45 -19.89
CA ARG A 110 -16.02 -11.27 -20.52
C ARG A 110 -16.34 -9.83 -20.95
N LEU A 111 -15.59 -8.86 -20.43
CA LEU A 111 -15.73 -7.45 -20.77
C LEU A 111 -14.68 -7.02 -21.81
N GLY A 112 -13.91 -7.97 -22.35
CA GLY A 112 -12.87 -7.72 -23.34
C GLY A 112 -11.53 -7.32 -22.72
N VAL A 113 -11.40 -7.29 -21.39
CA VAL A 113 -10.12 -7.00 -20.72
C VAL A 113 -9.29 -8.28 -20.67
N ASP A 114 -8.08 -8.22 -21.23
CA ASP A 114 -7.17 -9.35 -21.24
C ASP A 114 -5.73 -8.92 -20.91
N VAL A 115 -4.90 -9.86 -20.47
CA VAL A 115 -3.47 -9.65 -20.21
C VAL A 115 -2.64 -10.77 -20.85
N THR A 116 -1.64 -10.39 -21.66
CA THR A 116 -0.58 -11.31 -22.10
C THR A 116 0.46 -11.43 -21.00
N LEU A 117 1.03 -12.62 -20.81
CA LEU A 117 2.02 -12.86 -19.75
C LEU A 117 3.47 -12.66 -20.24
N GLU A 118 3.74 -12.86 -21.54
CA GLU A 118 5.08 -12.77 -22.12
C GLU A 118 5.04 -12.14 -23.53
N PRO A 119 5.36 -10.84 -23.68
CA PRO A 119 5.58 -9.86 -22.61
C PRO A 119 4.29 -9.48 -21.88
N VAL A 120 4.43 -9.05 -20.63
CA VAL A 120 3.30 -8.54 -19.83
C VAL A 120 2.70 -7.30 -20.48
N SER A 121 1.47 -7.40 -20.99
CA SER A 121 0.75 -6.28 -21.60
C SER A 121 -0.75 -6.40 -21.39
N LEU A 122 -1.41 -5.27 -21.15
CA LEU A 122 -2.87 -5.18 -21.05
C LEU A 122 -3.46 -5.01 -22.44
N HIS A 123 -4.51 -5.75 -22.74
CA HIS A 123 -5.28 -5.67 -23.98
C HIS A 123 -6.73 -5.38 -23.65
N LEU A 124 -7.36 -4.52 -24.44
CA LEU A 124 -8.80 -4.32 -24.39
C LEU A 124 -9.37 -4.59 -25.78
N GLN A 125 -10.23 -5.60 -25.89
CA GLN A 125 -10.97 -5.85 -27.11
C GLN A 125 -11.96 -4.70 -27.31
N GLY A 126 -11.84 -4.02 -28.45
CA GLY A 126 -12.70 -2.89 -28.78
C GLY A 126 -14.17 -3.29 -28.76
N SER A 127 -15.00 -2.49 -28.10
CA SER A 127 -16.44 -2.68 -28.17
C SER A 127 -16.97 -2.16 -29.52
N ARG A 128 -17.92 -2.89 -30.12
CA ARG A 128 -18.68 -2.47 -31.32
C ARG A 128 -17.83 -2.03 -32.53
N GLY A 129 -16.76 -2.76 -32.84
CA GLY A 129 -15.94 -2.54 -34.04
C GLY A 129 -14.83 -1.50 -33.89
N ALA A 130 -14.60 -0.98 -32.67
CA ALA A 130 -13.36 -0.28 -32.36
C ALA A 130 -12.15 -1.23 -32.48
N PRO A 131 -10.97 -0.75 -32.91
CA PRO A 131 -9.78 -1.59 -32.96
C PRO A 131 -9.39 -2.03 -31.54
N PRO A 132 -8.76 -3.22 -31.40
CA PRO A 132 -8.14 -3.60 -30.14
C PRO A 132 -7.03 -2.61 -29.78
N CYS A 133 -6.89 -2.33 -28.49
CA CYS A 133 -5.88 -1.42 -27.97
C CYS A 133 -5.06 -2.12 -26.88
N GLU A 134 -3.84 -1.62 -26.66
CA GLU A 134 -2.87 -2.25 -25.77
C GLU A 134 -2.17 -1.24 -24.84
N GLY A 135 -1.61 -1.75 -23.75
CA GLY A 135 -0.75 -1.01 -22.83
C GLY A 135 -1.41 0.25 -22.26
N ARG A 136 -0.82 1.41 -22.53
CA ARG A 136 -1.28 2.70 -21.98
C ARG A 136 -2.63 3.14 -22.54
N GLU A 137 -2.89 2.86 -23.81
CA GLU A 137 -4.17 3.19 -24.45
C GLU A 137 -5.31 2.36 -23.85
N ALA A 138 -5.06 1.06 -23.63
CA ALA A 138 -6.01 0.18 -22.95
C ALA A 138 -6.30 0.64 -21.50
N LEU A 139 -5.28 1.08 -20.76
CA LEU A 139 -5.47 1.64 -19.41
C LEU A 139 -6.32 2.91 -19.40
N ALA A 140 -6.12 3.81 -20.38
CA ALA A 140 -6.92 5.02 -20.50
C ALA A 140 -8.38 4.69 -20.78
N LEU A 141 -8.64 3.78 -21.72
CA LEU A 141 -10.00 3.35 -22.05
C LEU A 141 -10.70 2.61 -20.90
N LEU A 142 -9.96 1.83 -20.11
CA LEU A 142 -10.48 1.20 -18.89
C LEU A 142 -10.91 2.27 -17.86
N GLY A 143 -10.12 3.33 -17.71
CA GLY A 143 -10.45 4.48 -16.86
C GLY A 143 -11.61 5.33 -17.38
N GLU A 144 -11.76 5.47 -18.69
CA GLU A 144 -12.84 6.27 -19.30
C GLU A 144 -14.20 5.58 -19.26
N ASP A 145 -14.26 4.25 -19.30
CA ASP A 145 -15.51 3.48 -19.24
C ASP A 145 -15.91 3.18 -17.78
N PRO A 146 -17.01 3.77 -17.26
CA PRO A 146 -17.46 3.54 -15.88
C PRO A 146 -17.80 2.07 -15.58
N LYS A 147 -18.23 1.29 -16.59
CA LYS A 147 -18.56 -0.13 -16.42
C LYS A 147 -17.28 -0.95 -16.22
N LEU A 148 -16.22 -0.64 -16.97
CA LEU A 148 -14.93 -1.30 -16.81
C LEU A 148 -14.30 -0.93 -15.46
N MET A 149 -14.33 0.35 -15.08
CA MET A 149 -13.89 0.80 -13.75
C MET A 149 -14.64 0.08 -12.61
N ALA A 150 -15.97 -0.01 -12.69
CA ALA A 150 -16.77 -0.69 -11.68
C ALA A 150 -16.42 -2.19 -11.60
N SER A 151 -16.12 -2.81 -12.74
CA SER A 151 -15.72 -4.22 -12.79
C SER A 151 -14.32 -4.43 -12.20
N LEU A 152 -13.40 -3.50 -12.42
CA LEU A 152 -12.07 -3.49 -11.77
C LEU A 152 -12.18 -3.30 -10.25
N ALA A 153 -13.08 -2.42 -9.78
CA ALA A 153 -13.35 -2.26 -8.36
C ALA A 153 -13.90 -3.57 -7.76
N GLN A 154 -14.88 -4.19 -8.42
CA GLN A 154 -15.44 -5.48 -7.99
C GLN A 154 -14.39 -6.60 -7.97
N ALA A 155 -13.49 -6.63 -8.96
CA ALA A 155 -12.36 -7.57 -8.98
C ALA A 155 -11.49 -7.44 -7.73
N GLY A 156 -11.30 -6.25 -7.18
CA GLY A 156 -10.57 -6.01 -5.93
C GLY A 156 -11.15 -6.70 -4.69
N ARG A 157 -12.33 -7.30 -4.79
CA ARG A 157 -12.96 -8.11 -3.72
C ARG A 157 -12.64 -9.59 -3.83
N GLU A 158 -12.10 -10.04 -4.96
CA GLU A 158 -11.66 -11.42 -5.16
C GLU A 158 -10.34 -11.66 -4.43
N ARG A 159 -10.23 -12.83 -3.77
CA ARG A 159 -9.03 -13.18 -2.98
C ARG A 159 -7.78 -13.22 -3.85
N GLY A 160 -7.85 -13.86 -5.01
CA GLY A 160 -6.73 -13.93 -5.96
C GLY A 160 -6.29 -12.55 -6.45
N ALA A 161 -7.23 -11.65 -6.72
CA ALA A 161 -6.92 -10.28 -7.12
C ALA A 161 -6.20 -9.49 -6.01
N GLN A 162 -6.60 -9.65 -4.76
CA GLN A 162 -5.95 -8.99 -3.61
C GLN A 162 -4.52 -9.48 -3.40
N LEU A 163 -4.31 -10.80 -3.50
CA LEU A 163 -2.98 -11.40 -3.42
C LEU A 163 -2.10 -10.93 -4.58
N ALA A 164 -2.63 -10.90 -5.80
CA ALA A 164 -1.91 -10.41 -6.97
C ALA A 164 -1.55 -8.92 -6.88
N GLN A 165 -2.42 -8.08 -6.31
CA GLN A 165 -2.09 -6.69 -5.99
C GLN A 165 -0.92 -6.58 -5.00
N LEU A 166 -0.90 -7.42 -3.97
CA LEU A 166 0.21 -7.46 -3.01
C LEU A 166 1.51 -7.98 -3.64
N GLU A 167 1.44 -9.00 -4.48
CA GLU A 167 2.60 -9.52 -5.21
C GLU A 167 3.24 -8.45 -6.09
N ALA A 168 2.43 -7.74 -6.88
CA ALA A 168 2.88 -6.64 -7.71
C ALA A 168 3.46 -5.48 -6.87
N LEU A 169 2.79 -5.12 -5.78
CA LEU A 169 3.26 -4.11 -4.83
C LEU A 169 4.64 -4.47 -4.26
N ILE A 170 4.79 -5.70 -3.77
CA ILE A 170 6.04 -6.17 -3.17
C ILE A 170 7.15 -6.19 -4.21
N ALA A 171 6.90 -6.76 -5.39
CA ALA A 171 7.90 -6.94 -6.43
C ALA A 171 8.37 -5.61 -7.02
N GLN A 172 7.45 -4.68 -7.29
CA GLN A 172 7.75 -3.47 -8.08
C GLN A 172 7.91 -2.20 -7.27
N VAL A 173 7.43 -2.16 -6.02
CA VAL A 173 7.51 -0.97 -5.17
C VAL A 173 8.34 -1.25 -3.94
N LEU A 174 7.95 -2.22 -3.10
CA LEU A 174 8.56 -2.39 -1.78
C LEU A 174 9.98 -2.95 -1.87
N ARG A 175 10.23 -3.99 -2.69
CA ARG A 175 11.59 -4.54 -2.86
C ARG A 175 12.57 -3.51 -3.40
N PRO A 176 12.28 -2.76 -4.49
CA PRO A 176 13.13 -1.67 -4.94
C PRO A 176 13.34 -0.58 -3.89
N LEU A 177 12.30 -0.21 -3.15
CA LEU A 177 12.37 0.79 -2.07
C LEU A 177 13.32 0.35 -0.95
N LEU A 178 13.21 -0.91 -0.51
CA LEU A 178 14.06 -1.49 0.53
C LEU A 178 15.51 -1.61 0.07
N ALA A 179 15.73 -2.08 -1.16
CA ALA A 179 17.07 -2.16 -1.75
C ALA A 179 17.75 -0.78 -1.83
N ALA A 180 17.02 0.26 -2.25
CA ALA A 180 17.53 1.62 -2.31
C ALA A 180 17.79 2.25 -0.93
N SER A 181 17.14 1.74 0.12
CA SER A 181 17.29 2.23 1.51
C SER A 181 18.41 1.53 2.28
N SER A 182 19.03 0.50 1.69
CA SER A 182 20.16 -0.25 2.27
C SER A 182 21.30 -0.49 1.25
N PRO A 183 21.84 0.57 0.62
CA PRO A 183 22.87 0.41 -0.43
C PRO A 183 24.18 -0.22 0.08
N ASP A 184 24.49 -0.07 1.37
CA ASP A 184 25.79 -0.49 1.95
C ASP A 184 25.80 -1.93 2.50
N ALA A 185 24.72 -2.70 2.34
CA ALA A 185 24.65 -4.10 2.80
C ALA A 185 25.57 -5.07 2.02
N ALA A 186 26.25 -4.59 0.96
CA ALA A 186 27.25 -5.34 0.22
C ALA A 186 28.65 -5.31 0.87
N GLU A 187 28.90 -4.41 1.82
CA GLU A 187 30.15 -4.36 2.60
C GLU A 187 29.90 -4.92 4.00
N ALA A 188 30.51 -6.08 4.28
CA ALA A 188 30.11 -7.07 5.28
C ALA A 188 30.21 -6.68 6.78
N GLU A 189 30.30 -5.40 7.15
CA GLU A 189 30.40 -4.96 8.56
C GLU A 189 29.59 -3.69 8.90
N ALA A 190 28.80 -3.14 7.97
CA ALA A 190 27.97 -1.97 8.29
C ALA A 190 26.76 -2.36 9.17
N PRO A 191 26.40 -1.54 10.19
CA PRO A 191 25.15 -1.74 10.92
C PRO A 191 23.99 -1.76 9.92
N ALA A 192 23.06 -2.71 10.12
CA ALA A 192 21.88 -2.83 9.28
C ALA A 192 21.21 -1.46 9.11
N GLY A 193 20.79 -1.14 7.88
CA GLY A 193 20.33 0.20 7.49
C GLY A 193 19.24 0.79 8.38
N PRO A 194 18.87 2.07 8.21
CA PRO A 194 18.04 2.80 9.16
C PRO A 194 16.62 2.24 9.36
N PHE A 195 16.15 1.33 8.49
CA PHE A 195 14.81 0.74 8.54
C PHE A 195 14.85 -0.77 8.73
N THR A 196 15.05 -1.20 9.96
CA THR A 196 15.08 -2.62 10.35
C THR A 196 13.91 -3.01 11.22
N SER A 197 13.40 -2.09 12.04
CA SER A 197 12.22 -2.31 12.88
C SER A 197 10.92 -2.19 12.08
N ALA A 198 9.84 -2.82 12.58
CA ALA A 198 8.51 -2.70 11.98
C ALA A 198 8.03 -1.23 11.96
N ARG A 199 8.36 -0.46 13.00
CA ARG A 199 7.99 0.96 13.09
C ARG A 199 8.70 1.81 12.04
N ALA A 200 10.02 1.64 11.91
CA ALA A 200 10.82 2.36 10.92
C ALA A 200 10.35 2.00 9.49
N LEU A 201 10.09 0.71 9.23
CA LEU A 201 9.55 0.24 7.95
C LEU A 201 8.16 0.81 7.66
N ALA A 202 7.27 0.92 8.65
CA ALA A 202 5.96 1.51 8.46
C ALA A 202 6.05 3.00 8.08
N VAL A 203 6.97 3.74 8.71
CA VAL A 203 7.27 5.13 8.34
C VAL A 203 7.74 5.22 6.89
N LEU A 204 8.65 4.34 6.49
CA LEU A 204 9.15 4.25 5.11
C LEU A 204 8.01 3.99 4.12
N PHE A 205 7.18 2.99 4.39
CA PHE A 205 6.04 2.60 3.54
C PHE A 205 4.98 3.69 3.44
N LEU A 206 4.58 4.31 4.55
CA LEU A 206 3.63 5.43 4.52
C LEU A 206 4.21 6.63 3.76
N THR A 207 5.51 6.88 3.91
CA THR A 207 6.17 7.99 3.21
C THR A 207 6.16 7.76 1.69
N GLU A 208 6.42 6.54 1.24
CA GLU A 208 6.28 6.15 -0.17
C GLU A 208 4.84 6.39 -0.64
N LEU A 209 3.87 5.81 0.08
CA LEU A 209 2.46 5.86 -0.29
C LEU A 209 1.90 7.29 -0.37
N ARG A 210 2.30 8.17 0.56
CA ARG A 210 1.76 9.54 0.67
C ARG A 210 2.51 10.58 -0.13
N PHE A 211 3.82 10.45 -0.25
CA PHE A 211 4.69 11.51 -0.75
C PHE A 211 5.58 11.06 -1.91
N GLY A 212 5.54 9.78 -2.26
CA GLY A 212 6.34 9.17 -3.32
C GLY A 212 7.84 9.39 -3.13
N ARG A 213 8.56 9.36 -4.25
CA ARG A 213 10.03 9.47 -4.27
C ARG A 213 10.58 10.70 -3.56
N ARG A 214 9.91 11.86 -3.67
CA ARG A 214 10.38 13.10 -3.03
C ARG A 214 10.35 12.99 -1.51
N GLY A 215 9.29 12.39 -0.95
CA GLY A 215 9.22 12.13 0.49
C GLY A 215 10.29 11.14 0.94
N ILE A 216 10.49 10.07 0.17
CA ILE A 216 11.55 9.08 0.44
C ILE A 216 12.93 9.71 0.43
N THR A 217 13.27 10.53 -0.57
CA THR A 217 14.55 11.24 -0.61
C THR A 217 14.75 12.10 0.63
N LYS A 218 13.70 12.82 1.07
CA LYS A 218 13.78 13.66 2.26
C LYS A 218 13.94 12.84 3.55
N LEU A 219 13.17 11.77 3.70
CA LEU A 219 13.31 10.84 4.82
C LEU A 219 14.73 10.23 4.87
N MET A 220 15.30 9.92 3.70
CA MET A 220 16.69 9.47 3.54
C MET A 220 17.75 10.49 3.87
N ALA A 221 17.53 11.76 3.60
CA ALA A 221 18.41 12.81 4.12
C ALA A 221 18.41 12.81 5.66
N HIS A 222 17.24 12.80 6.29
CA HIS A 222 17.14 12.82 7.76
C HIS A 222 17.72 11.58 8.43
N ALA A 223 17.55 10.39 7.85
CA ALA A 223 18.13 9.17 8.42
C ALA A 223 19.67 9.19 8.37
N ARG A 224 20.26 9.75 7.32
CA ARG A 224 21.72 9.85 7.17
C ARG A 224 22.35 10.82 8.17
N GLU A 225 21.64 11.90 8.55
CA GLU A 225 22.10 12.83 9.60
C GLU A 225 22.34 12.12 10.95
N ARG A 226 21.73 10.95 11.16
CA ARG A 226 21.84 10.14 12.38
C ARG A 226 22.27 8.70 12.08
N ALA A 227 23.01 8.48 11.00
CA ALA A 227 23.49 7.15 10.63
C ALA A 227 24.27 6.51 11.79
N GLY A 228 24.00 5.23 12.06
CA GLY A 228 24.64 4.48 13.15
C GLY A 228 24.03 4.68 14.54
N GLN A 229 23.04 5.56 14.69
CA GLN A 229 22.27 5.65 15.95
C GLN A 229 21.15 4.59 15.97
N PRO A 230 20.87 3.99 17.14
CA PRO A 230 19.66 3.19 17.31
C PRO A 230 18.42 4.00 16.94
N ALA A 231 17.45 3.35 16.29
CA ALA A 231 16.19 3.97 15.87
C ALA A 231 16.34 5.18 14.91
N SER A 232 17.42 5.24 14.13
CA SER A 232 17.65 6.33 13.17
C SER A 232 16.50 6.52 12.17
N GLY A 233 15.80 5.44 11.80
CA GLY A 233 14.63 5.50 10.90
C GLY A 233 13.40 6.13 11.56
N GLU A 234 13.11 5.80 12.83
CA GLU A 234 12.05 6.43 13.60
C GLU A 234 12.33 7.91 13.82
N LEU A 235 13.56 8.26 14.22
CA LEU A 235 13.98 9.64 14.43
C LEU A 235 13.90 10.47 13.14
N ALA A 236 14.21 9.87 11.98
CA ALA A 236 14.01 10.50 10.69
C ALA A 236 12.51 10.76 10.41
N GLY A 237 11.64 9.82 10.81
CA GLY A 237 10.19 9.97 10.75
C GLY A 237 9.68 11.13 11.61
N GLU A 238 10.16 11.25 12.86
CA GLU A 238 9.83 12.35 13.76
C GLU A 238 10.20 13.70 13.13
N ARG A 239 11.41 13.78 12.55
CA ARG A 239 11.88 14.98 11.88
C ARG A 239 11.02 15.34 10.67
N LEU A 240 10.68 14.35 9.84
CA LEU A 240 9.79 14.55 8.70
C LEU A 240 8.40 15.03 9.14
N ALA A 241 7.86 14.48 10.23
CA ALA A 241 6.57 14.90 10.77
C ALA A 241 6.60 16.36 11.27
N GLU A 242 7.69 16.77 11.91
CA GLU A 242 7.88 18.15 12.36
C GLU A 242 8.01 19.14 11.18
N ASP A 243 8.73 18.75 10.13
CA ASP A 243 8.84 19.55 8.91
C ASP A 243 7.47 19.71 8.22
N LEU A 244 6.67 18.65 8.16
CA LEU A 244 5.30 18.70 7.62
C LEU A 244 4.41 19.63 8.46
N ARG A 245 4.50 19.55 9.79
CA ARG A 245 3.77 20.43 10.70
C ARG A 245 4.13 21.89 10.47
N THR A 246 5.43 22.19 10.37
CA THR A 246 5.94 23.56 10.11
C THR A 246 5.50 24.08 8.74
N ALA A 247 5.37 23.20 7.74
CA ALA A 247 4.84 23.52 6.42
C ALA A 247 3.29 23.61 6.36
N GLY A 248 2.60 23.53 7.50
CA GLY A 248 1.13 23.60 7.57
C GLY A 248 0.40 22.30 7.20
N ARG A 249 1.12 21.21 6.96
CA ARG A 249 0.57 19.87 6.62
C ARG A 249 0.29 19.06 7.88
N VAL A 250 -0.57 19.61 8.74
CA VAL A 250 -0.83 19.10 10.09
C VAL A 250 -1.43 17.69 10.07
N ARG A 251 -2.28 17.38 9.09
CA ARG A 251 -2.90 16.05 8.96
C ARG A 251 -1.84 14.98 8.69
N GLU A 252 -0.97 15.21 7.72
CA GLU A 252 0.07 14.26 7.33
C GLU A 252 1.15 14.11 8.40
N ALA A 253 1.47 15.19 9.11
CA ALA A 253 2.31 15.13 10.31
C ALA A 253 1.69 14.24 11.40
N ALA A 254 0.38 14.40 11.67
CA ALA A 254 -0.34 13.58 12.64
C ALA A 254 -0.41 12.11 12.22
N GLU A 255 -0.52 11.82 10.92
CA GLU A 255 -0.40 10.47 10.38
C GLU A 255 0.98 9.88 10.72
N LEU A 256 2.10 10.56 10.44
CA LEU A 256 3.42 10.03 10.82
C LEU A 256 3.59 9.83 12.34
N TRP A 257 3.20 10.81 13.16
CA TRP A 257 3.29 10.73 14.62
C TRP A 257 2.52 9.55 15.20
N ARG A 258 1.41 9.17 14.56
CA ARG A 258 0.61 8.01 14.97
C ARG A 258 1.31 6.68 14.66
N LEU A 259 2.05 6.55 13.56
CA LEU A 259 2.87 5.35 13.30
C LEU A 259 3.98 5.24 14.34
N LEU A 260 4.66 6.36 14.58
CA LEU A 260 5.80 6.43 15.50
C LEU A 260 5.40 6.08 16.95
N SER A 261 4.15 6.36 17.32
CA SER A 261 3.60 6.03 18.64
C SER A 261 2.78 4.74 18.69
N SER A 262 2.66 4.00 17.57
CA SER A 262 1.84 2.79 17.50
C SER A 262 2.47 1.64 18.33
N PRO A 263 1.74 1.08 19.31
CA PRO A 263 2.19 -0.08 20.05
C PRO A 263 2.18 -1.35 19.19
N GLU A 264 1.32 -1.43 18.17
CA GLU A 264 1.24 -2.56 17.23
C GLU A 264 2.49 -2.72 16.36
N LEU A 265 3.40 -1.74 16.38
CA LEU A 265 4.68 -1.72 15.68
C LEU A 265 5.89 -1.85 16.62
N GLY A 266 5.68 -1.95 17.94
CA GLY A 266 6.77 -2.20 18.90
C GLY A 266 7.36 -3.60 18.74
N ASP A 267 8.62 -3.80 19.10
CA ASP A 267 9.19 -5.15 19.10
C ASP A 267 8.43 -6.05 20.10
N PRO A 268 8.18 -7.32 19.75
CA PRO A 268 7.61 -8.25 20.70
C PRO A 268 8.56 -8.39 21.90
N PRO A 269 8.03 -8.49 23.13
CA PRO A 269 8.83 -8.64 24.35
C PRO A 269 9.63 -9.95 24.37
#